data_AF-A0A7J0DB55-F1
#
_entry.id   AF-A0A7J0DB55-F1
#
_cell.length_a   1.000
_cell.length_b   1.000
_cell.length_c   1.000
_cell.angle_alpha   90.00
_cell.angle_beta   90.00
_cell.angle_gamma   90.00
#
_symmetry.space_group_name_H-M   'P 1'
#
loop_
_entity.id
_entity.type
_entity.pdbx_description
1 polymer ?
#
loop_
_entity_poly.entity_id
_entity_poly.type
_entity_poly.pdbx_seq_one_letter_code
_entity_poly.pdbx_strand_id
1 'polypeptide(L)'
;MSKVSVCLLQGDLLKVKVNKLTSIKTQLPYSYYSLPYCKPEKIVDSAENLGEVLRGDRIENSPYVFNMREPQMCKVACRITLAAKTAKEFKEKINDEYRVNMILDNLPLVVPITRLDQESSTMYQHGFHVGLRGQYAETKEEKYFIHNHLAFTVRFHKDPQTETARIVGFEVKPFSVNHEYEGDWSGKTRLTTCDAHAKRAVTNSEAPQEVEDKKEIIFTYDVEFVESNVKWAYRWDTYLLMADDQIHWFSIVNSLMIVLFLSGMVAMIMLRTLYRDISKYNQLETQEEAQEETGWKLIHGDVFRPPTNSDLLCVYVGTGVQFFGMILVTMSFAVLGFLSPSNRGGLMTAMLLLWVFMGIFAGYSSARLYKMFKGTEWKSITLRTAFMFPASVFAVFFVLNALIWGEKSSGAVPFGTMFALVVLWFGISVPLVFVGGYVGFKKPVLEDPVKTNKKSQGRSPNRPAILLHFRFPLHRLRDPNRHLCRDHDRALLFPAVQRGLPLVVEILSHFRILCALPLPLRRLLLLHEARDHEARFWGVVLRVHAHRLVRFLRAHWHDWVLRVLLVYEAHLLLSEDRLSDANRRKLVDLHHLEEANISLIS
;
A
#
# COMPACT_ATOMS: atom_id res chain seq x y z
N MET A 1 19.05 -20.42 -12.54
CA MET A 1 19.24 -21.86 -12.81
C MET A 1 17.86 -22.49 -12.91
N SER A 2 17.36 -22.63 -14.14
CA SER A 2 16.03 -23.15 -14.44
C SER A 2 15.98 -24.63 -14.07
N LYS A 3 14.98 -25.07 -13.30
CA LYS A 3 14.83 -26.48 -12.92
C LYS A 3 14.74 -27.34 -14.18
N VAL A 4 15.70 -28.25 -14.33
CA VAL A 4 15.74 -29.24 -15.41
C VAL A 4 14.53 -30.15 -15.21
N SER A 5 13.62 -30.20 -16.18
CA SER A 5 12.51 -31.15 -16.15
C SER A 5 13.05 -32.56 -16.22
N VAL A 6 12.44 -33.44 -15.43
CA VAL A 6 12.84 -34.84 -15.30
C VAL A 6 12.49 -35.54 -16.62
N CYS A 7 13.48 -36.16 -17.26
CA CYS A 7 13.21 -37.13 -18.32
C CYS A 7 12.63 -38.39 -17.69
N LEU A 8 11.42 -38.78 -18.12
CA LEU A 8 10.67 -39.87 -17.51
C LEU A 8 10.61 -41.08 -18.45
N LEU A 9 10.78 -42.26 -17.91
CA LEU A 9 10.56 -43.53 -18.59
C LEU A 9 9.12 -44.01 -18.37
N GLN A 10 8.74 -45.08 -19.09
CA GLN A 10 7.44 -45.71 -18.87
C GLN A 10 7.39 -46.37 -17.49
N GLY A 11 6.27 -46.22 -16.79
CA GLY A 11 6.08 -46.75 -15.43
C GLY A 11 6.65 -45.85 -14.32
N ASP A 12 7.38 -44.78 -14.65
CA ASP A 12 7.90 -43.85 -13.66
C ASP A 12 6.76 -43.19 -12.86
N LEU A 13 6.97 -43.05 -11.56
CA LEU A 13 5.97 -42.51 -10.64
C LEU A 13 5.88 -40.98 -10.76
N LEU A 14 4.70 -40.48 -11.09
CA LEU A 14 4.41 -39.05 -11.13
C LEU A 14 3.60 -38.62 -9.91
N LYS A 15 4.17 -37.70 -9.14
CA LYS A 15 3.54 -37.15 -7.94
C LYS A 15 2.80 -35.87 -8.29
N VAL A 16 1.47 -35.94 -8.27
CA VAL A 16 0.62 -34.74 -8.38
C VAL A 16 0.67 -33.99 -7.06
N LYS A 17 0.79 -32.67 -7.14
CA LYS A 17 0.77 -31.78 -5.99
C LYS A 17 -0.51 -30.94 -6.00
N VAL A 18 -1.07 -30.70 -4.83
CA VAL A 18 -2.20 -29.78 -4.65
C VAL A 18 -1.68 -28.42 -4.19
N ASN A 19 -2.38 -27.34 -4.50
CA ASN A 19 -2.04 -25.99 -4.04
C ASN A 19 -3.19 -25.41 -3.20
N LYS A 20 -3.80 -24.34 -3.69
CA LYS A 20 -4.81 -23.56 -2.99
C LYS A 20 -6.12 -23.51 -3.78
N LEU A 21 -7.19 -23.26 -3.06
CA LEU A 21 -8.49 -22.92 -3.57
C LEU A 21 -8.54 -21.42 -3.85
N THR A 22 -8.93 -21.03 -5.06
CA THR A 22 -9.08 -19.63 -5.48
C THR A 22 -10.46 -19.38 -6.03
N SER A 23 -11.05 -18.22 -5.75
CA SER A 23 -12.36 -17.81 -6.25
C SER A 23 -12.22 -16.50 -7.03
N ILE A 24 -13.12 -16.28 -8.00
CA ILE A 24 -13.26 -14.99 -8.68
C ILE A 24 -14.18 -14.02 -7.92
N LYS A 25 -15.05 -14.55 -7.03
CA LYS A 25 -15.98 -13.77 -6.21
C LYS A 25 -15.32 -13.25 -4.94
N THR A 26 -14.41 -14.02 -4.36
CA THR A 26 -13.76 -13.71 -3.08
C THR A 26 -12.24 -13.62 -3.25
N GLN A 27 -11.62 -12.66 -2.55
CA GLN A 27 -10.18 -12.40 -2.67
C GLN A 27 -9.31 -13.30 -1.77
N LEU A 28 -9.91 -14.14 -0.92
CA LEU A 28 -9.21 -14.96 0.07
C LEU A 28 -8.97 -16.39 -0.46
N PRO A 29 -7.72 -16.83 -0.63
CA PRO A 29 -7.44 -18.21 -1.00
C PRO A 29 -7.43 -19.13 0.22
N TYR A 30 -7.80 -20.40 0.07
CA TYR A 30 -7.77 -21.40 1.14
C TYR A 30 -6.87 -22.58 0.76
N SER A 31 -6.29 -23.31 1.72
CA SER A 31 -5.52 -24.52 1.40
C SER A 31 -6.46 -25.56 0.80
N TYR A 32 -5.96 -26.43 -0.08
CA TYR A 32 -6.73 -27.56 -0.58
C TYR A 32 -7.37 -28.38 0.57
N TYR A 33 -6.60 -28.65 1.63
CA TYR A 33 -7.05 -29.42 2.78
C TYR A 33 -7.89 -28.67 3.80
N SER A 34 -8.28 -27.41 3.52
CA SER A 34 -9.30 -26.73 4.32
C SER A 34 -10.67 -27.37 4.14
N LEU A 35 -10.92 -27.95 2.97
CA LEU A 35 -12.08 -28.80 2.71
C LEU A 35 -11.71 -30.26 3.00
N PRO A 36 -12.69 -31.10 3.38
CA PRO A 36 -12.45 -32.50 3.76
C PRO A 36 -12.23 -33.39 2.53
N TYR A 37 -11.29 -33.04 1.66
CA TYR A 37 -10.80 -33.90 0.58
C TYR A 37 -9.98 -35.07 1.12
N CYS A 38 -9.66 -36.01 0.23
CA CYS A 38 -8.79 -37.15 0.51
C CYS A 38 -7.40 -36.70 0.97
N LYS A 39 -6.99 -37.11 2.19
CA LYS A 39 -5.69 -36.79 2.77
C LYS A 39 -4.74 -37.98 2.64
N PRO A 40 -3.46 -37.76 2.24
CA PRO A 40 -2.42 -38.79 2.35
C PRO A 40 -2.06 -39.02 3.82
N GLU A 41 -1.35 -40.12 4.13
CA GLU A 41 -0.93 -40.47 5.50
C GLU A 41 -0.17 -39.34 6.21
N LYS A 42 0.68 -38.63 5.47
CA LYS A 42 1.41 -37.45 5.96
C LYS A 42 1.37 -36.35 4.92
N ILE A 43 0.91 -35.17 5.34
CA ILE A 43 0.93 -33.95 4.53
C ILE A 43 2.33 -33.33 4.63
N VAL A 44 2.97 -33.13 3.49
CA VAL A 44 4.31 -32.54 3.36
C VAL A 44 4.21 -31.32 2.46
N ASP A 45 4.57 -30.16 3.01
CA ASP A 45 4.69 -28.92 2.26
C ASP A 45 5.97 -28.94 1.40
N SER A 46 5.84 -28.49 0.16
CA SER A 46 6.91 -28.46 -0.83
C SER A 46 7.13 -27.06 -1.41
N ALA A 47 6.81 -26.01 -0.65
CA ALA A 47 7.18 -24.63 -0.97
C ALA A 47 8.71 -24.48 -1.11
N GLU A 48 9.17 -23.90 -2.23
CA GLU A 48 10.58 -23.96 -2.62
C GLU A 48 11.29 -22.61 -2.47
N ASN A 49 10.55 -21.50 -2.49
CA ASN A 49 11.13 -20.17 -2.35
C ASN A 49 10.23 -19.16 -1.61
N LEU A 50 10.86 -18.08 -1.14
CA LEU A 50 10.20 -17.02 -0.37
C LEU A 50 9.02 -16.38 -1.12
N GLY A 51 9.12 -16.27 -2.45
CA GLY A 51 8.13 -15.61 -3.29
C GLY A 51 6.87 -16.43 -3.47
N GLU A 52 6.98 -17.77 -3.53
CA GLU A 52 5.83 -18.69 -3.51
C GLU A 52 5.04 -18.54 -2.21
N VAL A 53 5.75 -18.53 -1.08
CA VAL A 53 5.11 -18.37 0.24
C VAL A 53 4.43 -17.01 0.37
N LEU A 54 5.04 -15.93 -0.12
CA LEU A 54 4.45 -14.59 -0.10
C LEU A 54 3.26 -14.42 -1.06
N ARG A 55 3.17 -15.25 -2.10
CA ARG A 55 1.98 -15.34 -2.98
C ARG A 55 0.85 -16.16 -2.35
N GLY A 56 1.09 -16.74 -1.17
CA GLY A 56 0.17 -17.65 -0.49
C GLY A 56 0.02 -18.98 -1.21
N ASP A 57 1.04 -19.44 -1.94
CA ASP A 57 1.05 -20.80 -2.49
C ASP A 57 1.37 -21.80 -1.35
N ARG A 58 0.56 -22.86 -1.26
CA ARG A 58 0.66 -23.94 -0.27
C ARG A 58 0.72 -25.26 -1.01
N ILE A 59 1.90 -25.62 -1.50
CA ILE A 59 2.07 -26.75 -2.40
C ILE A 59 2.28 -28.02 -1.58
N GLU A 60 1.24 -28.82 -1.45
CA GLU A 60 1.22 -30.02 -0.61
C GLU A 60 1.16 -31.29 -1.48
N ASN A 61 1.60 -32.42 -0.94
CA ASN A 61 1.46 -33.72 -1.62
C ASN A 61 -0.01 -34.12 -1.69
N SER A 62 -0.39 -34.78 -2.78
CA SER A 62 -1.76 -35.27 -3.00
C SER A 62 -1.83 -36.81 -2.96
N PRO A 63 -3.04 -37.40 -2.81
CA PRO A 63 -3.24 -38.85 -2.92
C PRO A 63 -3.28 -39.34 -4.38
N TYR A 64 -3.23 -38.44 -5.36
CA TYR A 64 -3.25 -38.80 -6.77
C TYR A 64 -1.84 -39.22 -7.22
N VAL A 65 -1.74 -40.45 -7.70
CA VAL A 65 -0.48 -41.07 -8.08
C VAL A 65 -0.64 -41.63 -9.48
N PHE A 66 0.12 -41.08 -10.44
CA PHE A 66 0.08 -41.52 -11.83
C PHE A 66 1.35 -42.32 -12.15
N ASN A 67 1.21 -43.29 -13.05
CA ASN A 67 2.33 -44.02 -13.62
C ASN A 67 2.52 -43.55 -15.06
N MET A 68 3.72 -43.14 -15.41
CA MET A 68 3.99 -42.52 -16.70
C MET A 68 3.67 -43.47 -17.86
N ARG A 69 2.87 -43.00 -18.84
CA ARG A 69 2.39 -43.78 -20.01
C ARG A 69 1.55 -45.02 -19.66
N GLU A 70 1.03 -45.11 -18.45
CA GLU A 70 0.09 -46.16 -18.06
C GLU A 70 -1.28 -45.55 -17.77
N PRO A 71 -2.28 -45.73 -18.65
CA PRO A 71 -3.61 -45.21 -18.40
C PRO A 71 -4.22 -45.89 -17.18
N GLN A 72 -4.88 -45.12 -16.34
CA GLN A 72 -5.58 -45.60 -15.16
C GLN A 72 -7.05 -45.20 -15.28
N MET A 73 -7.97 -46.12 -15.05
CA MET A 73 -9.41 -45.86 -15.11
C MET A 73 -10.07 -46.21 -13.79
N CYS A 74 -11.05 -45.42 -13.38
CA CYS A 74 -11.88 -45.55 -12.20
C CYS A 74 -11.08 -45.85 -10.92
N LYS A 75 -9.98 -45.12 -10.71
CA LYS A 75 -9.16 -45.32 -9.51
C LYS A 75 -9.78 -44.58 -8.33
N VAL A 76 -10.14 -45.32 -7.29
CA VAL A 76 -10.68 -44.75 -6.06
C VAL A 76 -9.57 -44.04 -5.28
N ALA A 77 -9.74 -42.75 -5.03
CA ALA A 77 -8.83 -41.97 -4.19
C ALA A 77 -9.16 -42.16 -2.70
N CYS A 78 -10.40 -41.91 -2.31
CA CYS A 78 -10.90 -42.18 -0.96
C CYS A 78 -12.43 -42.13 -0.90
N ARG A 79 -12.97 -42.54 0.26
CA ARG A 79 -14.37 -42.36 0.64
C ARG A 79 -14.46 -41.44 1.85
N ILE A 80 -15.40 -40.50 1.80
CA ILE A 80 -15.73 -39.63 2.94
C ILE A 80 -17.23 -39.69 3.22
N THR A 81 -17.60 -39.56 4.49
CA THR A 81 -18.99 -39.36 4.93
C THR A 81 -19.15 -37.89 5.33
N LEU A 82 -20.09 -37.18 4.70
CA LEU A 82 -20.32 -35.78 5.03
C LEU A 82 -21.06 -35.63 6.37
N ALA A 83 -20.51 -34.80 7.25
CA ALA A 83 -21.25 -34.24 8.38
C ALA A 83 -21.93 -32.91 7.98
N ALA A 84 -22.97 -32.50 8.71
CA ALA A 84 -23.71 -31.26 8.46
C ALA A 84 -22.79 -30.02 8.32
N LYS A 85 -21.76 -29.90 9.16
CA LYS A 85 -20.78 -28.81 9.10
C LYS A 85 -19.96 -28.83 7.80
N THR A 86 -19.42 -29.99 7.44
CA THR A 86 -18.61 -30.14 6.23
C THR A 86 -19.43 -29.99 4.95
N ALA A 87 -20.69 -30.44 4.96
CA ALA A 87 -21.61 -30.22 3.85
C ALA A 87 -21.88 -28.72 3.65
N LYS A 88 -22.05 -27.97 4.74
CA LYS A 88 -22.19 -26.51 4.70
C LYS A 88 -20.94 -25.84 4.13
N GLU A 89 -19.74 -26.23 4.57
CA GLU A 89 -18.47 -25.69 4.05
C GLU A 89 -18.33 -25.93 2.54
N PHE A 90 -18.68 -27.12 2.04
CA PHE A 90 -18.71 -27.37 0.59
C PHE A 90 -19.74 -26.49 -0.13
N LYS A 91 -20.96 -26.37 0.38
CA LYS A 91 -22.01 -25.51 -0.21
C LYS A 91 -21.56 -24.05 -0.30
N GLU A 92 -20.96 -23.52 0.76
CA GLU A 92 -20.42 -22.16 0.80
C GLU A 92 -19.32 -21.99 -0.28
N LYS A 93 -18.37 -22.93 -0.38
CA LYS A 93 -17.30 -22.85 -1.39
C LYS A 93 -17.79 -23.06 -2.83
N ILE A 94 -18.84 -23.85 -3.04
CA ILE A 94 -19.48 -23.99 -4.36
C ILE A 94 -20.19 -22.69 -4.74
N ASN A 95 -20.93 -22.08 -3.80
CA ASN A 95 -21.63 -20.82 -4.03
C ASN A 95 -20.69 -19.66 -4.38
N ASP A 96 -19.55 -19.61 -3.70
CA ASP A 96 -18.48 -18.64 -3.95
C ASP A 96 -17.62 -18.98 -5.17
N GLU A 97 -17.94 -20.04 -5.92
CA GLU A 97 -17.24 -20.45 -7.16
C GLU A 97 -15.74 -20.70 -6.96
N TYR A 98 -15.37 -21.32 -5.84
CA TYR A 98 -13.97 -21.72 -5.63
C TYR A 98 -13.53 -22.76 -6.65
N ARG A 99 -12.27 -22.63 -7.06
CA ARG A 99 -11.56 -23.53 -7.96
C ARG A 99 -10.39 -24.17 -7.26
N VAL A 100 -10.20 -25.45 -7.54
CA VAL A 100 -9.11 -26.27 -7.05
C VAL A 100 -7.92 -26.15 -8.00
N ASN A 101 -6.79 -25.68 -7.48
CA ASN A 101 -5.54 -25.63 -8.24
C ASN A 101 -4.64 -26.82 -7.85
N MET A 102 -4.19 -27.57 -8.86
CA MET A 102 -3.21 -28.65 -8.72
C MET A 102 -2.04 -28.41 -9.68
N ILE A 103 -0.93 -29.11 -9.46
CA ILE A 103 0.32 -28.94 -10.20
C ILE A 103 0.93 -30.32 -10.51
N LEU A 104 1.47 -30.45 -11.72
CA LEU A 104 2.26 -31.60 -12.15
C LEU A 104 3.49 -31.10 -12.93
N ASP A 105 4.70 -31.51 -12.55
CA ASP A 105 5.97 -31.06 -13.17
C ASP A 105 6.07 -29.52 -13.38
N ASN A 106 5.66 -28.75 -12.36
CA ASN A 106 5.52 -27.29 -12.36
C ASN A 106 4.47 -26.71 -13.32
N LEU A 107 3.72 -27.52 -14.07
CA LEU A 107 2.58 -27.06 -14.87
C LEU A 107 1.32 -26.98 -14.02
N PRO A 108 0.50 -25.93 -14.18
CA PRO A 108 -0.78 -25.82 -13.53
C PRO A 108 -1.81 -26.76 -14.18
N LEU A 109 -2.70 -27.30 -13.36
CA LEU A 109 -3.88 -28.01 -13.85
C LEU A 109 -4.83 -27.04 -14.54
N VAL A 110 -5.29 -27.41 -15.74
CA VAL A 110 -6.23 -26.60 -16.51
C VAL A 110 -7.43 -27.38 -17.00
N VAL A 111 -8.55 -26.69 -17.15
CA VAL A 111 -9.74 -27.18 -17.81
C VAL A 111 -9.76 -26.60 -19.24
N PRO A 112 -9.75 -27.44 -20.28
CA PRO A 112 -9.92 -26.99 -21.66
C PRO A 112 -11.36 -26.55 -21.90
N ILE A 113 -11.54 -25.34 -22.41
CA ILE A 113 -12.83 -24.73 -22.79
C ILE A 113 -12.82 -24.53 -24.30
N THR A 114 -13.73 -25.22 -24.98
CA THR A 114 -13.98 -25.04 -26.41
C THR A 114 -15.06 -23.98 -26.60
N ARG A 115 -14.74 -22.86 -27.26
CA ARG A 115 -15.76 -21.90 -27.71
C ARG A 115 -16.48 -22.47 -28.92
N LEU A 116 -17.81 -22.39 -28.93
CA LEU A 116 -18.66 -22.87 -30.03
C LEU A 116 -18.52 -22.04 -31.32
N ASP A 117 -17.93 -20.85 -31.24
CA ASP A 117 -18.08 -19.78 -32.24
C ASP A 117 -16.86 -19.60 -33.16
N GLN A 118 -15.72 -20.25 -32.87
CA GLN A 118 -14.53 -20.19 -33.71
C GLN A 118 -13.87 -21.56 -33.76
N GLU A 119 -13.66 -22.09 -34.96
CA GLU A 119 -12.85 -23.29 -35.18
C GLU A 119 -11.47 -23.11 -34.51
N SER A 120 -11.21 -23.95 -33.50
CA SER A 120 -9.89 -24.37 -33.00
C SER A 120 -9.16 -23.64 -31.86
N SER A 121 -9.62 -22.53 -31.27
CA SER A 121 -8.94 -22.00 -30.07
C SER A 121 -9.51 -22.62 -28.78
N THR A 122 -8.92 -23.74 -28.35
CA THR A 122 -9.18 -24.30 -27.02
C THR A 122 -8.55 -23.37 -25.98
N MET A 123 -9.36 -22.71 -25.17
CA MET A 123 -8.85 -21.87 -24.08
C MET A 123 -8.63 -22.72 -22.84
N TYR A 124 -7.58 -22.42 -22.07
CA TYR A 124 -7.29 -23.13 -20.84
C TYR A 124 -7.65 -22.27 -19.63
N GLN A 125 -8.49 -22.81 -18.76
CA GLN A 125 -8.83 -22.17 -17.50
C GLN A 125 -8.09 -22.84 -16.34
N HIS A 126 -7.44 -22.05 -15.49
CA HIS A 126 -6.72 -22.60 -14.33
C HIS A 126 -7.67 -23.16 -13.26
N GLY A 127 -7.39 -24.39 -12.86
CA GLY A 127 -8.14 -25.13 -11.86
C GLY A 127 -9.55 -25.51 -12.30
N PHE A 128 -10.14 -26.48 -11.62
CA PHE A 128 -11.53 -26.88 -11.82
C PHE A 128 -12.40 -26.39 -10.67
N HIS A 129 -13.68 -26.13 -10.92
CA HIS A 129 -14.61 -25.71 -9.87
C HIS A 129 -14.81 -26.82 -8.83
N VAL A 130 -14.92 -26.48 -7.54
CA VAL A 130 -15.20 -27.46 -6.47
C VAL A 130 -16.49 -28.24 -6.75
N GLY A 131 -17.47 -27.58 -7.34
CA GLY A 131 -18.75 -28.16 -7.70
C GLY A 131 -19.60 -27.20 -8.53
N LEU A 132 -20.86 -27.56 -8.66
CA LEU A 132 -21.85 -26.92 -9.51
C LEU A 132 -23.08 -26.61 -8.66
N ARG A 133 -23.74 -25.50 -8.96
CA ARG A 133 -25.12 -25.26 -8.54
C ARG A 133 -26.05 -25.64 -9.69
N GLY A 134 -27.11 -26.35 -9.40
CA GLY A 134 -28.09 -26.75 -10.41
C GLY A 134 -29.46 -26.98 -9.80
N GLN A 135 -30.46 -27.06 -10.65
CA GLN A 135 -31.83 -27.42 -10.28
C GLN A 135 -32.17 -28.71 -11.02
N TYR A 136 -32.87 -29.63 -10.35
CA TYR A 136 -33.43 -30.78 -11.06
C TYR A 136 -34.59 -30.31 -11.93
N ALA A 137 -34.78 -30.95 -13.09
CA ALA A 137 -35.88 -30.62 -13.99
C ALA A 137 -37.26 -30.73 -13.30
N GLU A 138 -37.37 -31.57 -12.27
CA GLU A 138 -38.60 -31.87 -11.55
C GLU A 138 -38.85 -30.97 -10.32
N THR A 139 -37.80 -30.37 -9.73
CA THR A 139 -37.91 -29.54 -8.53
C THR A 139 -37.15 -28.22 -8.70
N LYS A 140 -37.83 -27.09 -8.49
CA LYS A 140 -37.23 -25.74 -8.53
C LYS A 140 -36.28 -25.45 -7.37
N GLU A 141 -35.90 -26.46 -6.60
CA GLU A 141 -34.98 -26.29 -5.48
C GLU A 141 -33.54 -26.24 -6.00
N GLU A 142 -32.79 -25.21 -5.61
CA GLU A 142 -31.37 -25.13 -5.90
C GLU A 142 -30.62 -26.15 -5.06
N LYS A 143 -29.99 -27.10 -5.74
CA LYS A 143 -29.13 -28.11 -5.14
C LYS A 143 -27.67 -27.88 -5.52
N TYR A 144 -26.81 -28.36 -4.64
CA TYR A 144 -25.37 -28.25 -4.77
C TYR A 144 -24.78 -29.62 -5.09
N PHE A 145 -24.02 -29.67 -6.18
CA PHE A 145 -23.36 -30.87 -6.65
C PHE A 145 -21.85 -30.70 -6.54
N ILE A 146 -21.15 -31.73 -6.09
CA ILE A 146 -19.68 -31.71 -5.97
C ILE A 146 -19.04 -32.41 -7.17
N HIS A 147 -17.89 -31.91 -7.62
CA HIS A 147 -17.05 -32.65 -8.56
C HIS A 147 -16.18 -33.65 -7.79
N ASN A 148 -16.56 -34.91 -7.86
CA ASN A 148 -15.90 -36.01 -7.16
C ASN A 148 -15.13 -36.96 -8.09
N HIS A 149 -15.45 -36.98 -9.38
CA HIS A 149 -14.72 -37.73 -10.39
C HIS A 149 -13.87 -36.79 -11.25
N LEU A 150 -12.57 -37.05 -11.36
CA LEU A 150 -11.63 -36.23 -12.12
C LEU A 150 -10.97 -37.05 -13.23
N ALA A 151 -11.26 -36.72 -14.49
CA ALA A 151 -10.58 -37.33 -15.63
C ALA A 151 -9.39 -36.46 -16.03
N PHE A 152 -8.17 -36.91 -15.71
CA PHE A 152 -6.93 -36.23 -16.03
C PHE A 152 -6.41 -36.65 -17.40
N THR A 153 -5.97 -35.68 -18.19
CA THR A 153 -5.26 -35.91 -19.45
C THR A 153 -3.87 -35.30 -19.34
N VAL A 154 -2.84 -36.15 -19.32
CA VAL A 154 -1.44 -35.74 -19.26
C VAL A 154 -0.85 -35.77 -20.67
N ARG A 155 -0.50 -34.60 -21.20
CA ARG A 155 0.17 -34.50 -22.49
C ARG A 155 1.66 -34.62 -22.31
N PHE A 156 2.30 -35.47 -23.11
CA PHE A 156 3.73 -35.68 -23.06
C PHE A 156 4.37 -35.61 -24.45
N HIS A 157 5.64 -35.22 -24.48
CA HIS A 157 6.47 -35.24 -25.68
C HIS A 157 7.49 -36.36 -25.56
N LYS A 158 7.49 -37.31 -26.50
CA LYS A 158 8.46 -38.40 -26.57
C LYS A 158 9.68 -37.95 -27.37
N ASP A 159 10.86 -38.18 -26.82
CA ASP A 159 12.11 -38.04 -27.56
C ASP A 159 12.33 -39.29 -28.43
N PRO A 160 12.43 -39.16 -29.77
CA PRO A 160 12.59 -40.28 -30.67
C PRO A 160 13.92 -41.04 -30.49
N GLN A 161 14.95 -40.42 -29.90
CA GLN A 161 16.26 -41.09 -29.74
C GLN A 161 16.41 -41.83 -28.40
N THR A 162 15.88 -41.26 -27.31
CA THR A 162 16.10 -41.78 -25.95
C THR A 162 14.91 -42.54 -25.37
N GLU A 163 13.77 -42.57 -26.08
CA GLU A 163 12.48 -43.06 -25.61
C GLU A 163 11.97 -42.43 -24.30
N THR A 164 12.66 -41.40 -23.82
CA THR A 164 12.24 -40.63 -22.65
C THR A 164 11.10 -39.70 -23.03
N ALA A 165 10.23 -39.44 -22.06
CA ALA A 165 9.10 -38.57 -22.21
C ALA A 165 9.20 -37.39 -21.25
N ARG A 166 8.75 -36.23 -21.70
CA ARG A 166 8.63 -35.01 -20.88
C ARG A 166 7.20 -34.53 -20.87
N ILE A 167 6.74 -34.05 -19.70
CA ILE A 167 5.37 -33.58 -19.55
C ILE A 167 5.27 -32.16 -20.11
N VAL A 168 4.29 -31.98 -21.00
CA VAL A 168 4.05 -30.71 -21.71
C VAL A 168 2.65 -30.15 -21.48
N GLY A 169 1.70 -30.95 -20.97
CA GLY A 169 0.37 -30.48 -20.63
C GLY A 169 -0.26 -31.28 -19.49
N PHE A 170 -1.12 -30.63 -18.72
CA PHE A 170 -1.84 -31.20 -17.60
C PHE A 170 -3.28 -30.67 -17.57
N GLU A 171 -4.19 -31.46 -18.11
CA GLU A 171 -5.60 -31.12 -18.31
C GLU A 171 -6.51 -31.95 -17.40
N VAL A 172 -7.67 -31.42 -17.06
CA VAL A 172 -8.71 -32.15 -16.31
C VAL A 172 -10.10 -31.86 -16.87
N LYS A 173 -10.94 -32.89 -16.88
CA LYS A 173 -12.39 -32.79 -17.03
C LYS A 173 -13.06 -33.23 -15.73
N PRO A 174 -13.68 -32.31 -14.97
CA PRO A 174 -14.36 -32.64 -13.74
C PRO A 174 -15.77 -33.17 -14.03
N PHE A 175 -16.19 -34.19 -13.27
CA PHE A 175 -17.53 -34.75 -13.32
C PHE A 175 -18.12 -34.88 -11.91
N SER A 176 -19.43 -34.79 -11.83
CA SER A 176 -20.20 -35.03 -10.61
C SER A 176 -20.97 -36.33 -10.80
N VAL A 177 -20.68 -37.35 -9.98
CA VAL A 177 -21.27 -38.69 -10.13
C VAL A 177 -21.58 -39.28 -8.76
N ASN A 178 -22.82 -39.69 -8.56
CA ASN A 178 -23.22 -40.48 -7.40
C ASN A 178 -22.78 -41.94 -7.61
N HIS A 179 -21.63 -42.30 -7.04
CA HIS A 179 -21.06 -43.63 -7.22
C HIS A 179 -21.83 -44.70 -6.45
N GLU A 180 -22.42 -45.63 -7.18
CA GLU A 180 -23.01 -46.85 -6.62
C GLU A 180 -22.01 -48.02 -6.64
N TYR A 181 -22.13 -48.91 -5.64
CA TYR A 181 -21.31 -50.11 -5.50
C TYR A 181 -22.13 -51.26 -4.91
N GLU A 182 -21.72 -52.48 -5.22
CA GLU A 182 -22.37 -53.70 -4.72
C GLU A 182 -21.62 -54.26 -3.49
N GLY A 183 -22.34 -54.56 -2.42
CA GLY A 183 -21.82 -55.18 -1.20
C GLY A 183 -21.17 -54.22 -0.20
N ASP A 184 -20.49 -54.78 0.80
CA ASP A 184 -19.81 -54.02 1.85
C ASP A 184 -18.52 -53.37 1.34
N TRP A 185 -18.29 -52.12 1.75
CA TRP A 185 -17.10 -51.37 1.35
C TRP A 185 -15.81 -52.01 1.88
N SER A 186 -14.99 -52.50 0.96
CA SER A 186 -13.61 -52.95 1.17
C SER A 186 -12.62 -52.13 0.35
N GLY A 187 -11.31 -52.27 0.61
CA GLY A 187 -10.27 -51.60 -0.17
C GLY A 187 -10.22 -52.00 -1.66
N LYS A 188 -11.02 -52.98 -2.10
CA LYS A 188 -11.13 -53.46 -3.49
C LYS A 188 -12.57 -53.45 -4.03
N THR A 189 -13.44 -52.61 -3.46
CA THR A 189 -14.84 -52.53 -3.89
C THR A 189 -14.92 -52.08 -5.34
N ARG A 190 -15.76 -52.75 -6.14
CA ARG A 190 -16.04 -52.38 -7.53
C ARG A 190 -17.22 -51.41 -7.57
N LEU A 191 -17.05 -50.32 -8.30
CA LEU A 191 -18.10 -49.35 -8.57
C LEU A 191 -18.90 -49.82 -9.80
N THR A 192 -20.20 -49.59 -9.81
CA THR A 192 -21.07 -49.93 -10.97
C THR A 192 -21.10 -48.80 -12.01
N THR A 193 -20.88 -47.57 -11.53
CA THR A 193 -20.90 -46.31 -12.31
C THR A 193 -19.63 -46.07 -13.11
N CYS A 194 -18.49 -46.57 -12.61
CA CYS A 194 -17.24 -46.62 -13.37
C CYS A 194 -16.56 -47.96 -13.16
N ASP A 195 -16.00 -48.53 -14.22
CA ASP A 195 -15.29 -49.80 -14.12
C ASP A 195 -14.12 -49.84 -15.10
N ALA A 196 -12.92 -50.10 -14.55
CA ALA A 196 -11.71 -50.29 -15.32
C ALA A 196 -11.77 -51.56 -16.20
N HIS A 197 -12.45 -52.62 -15.74
CA HIS A 197 -12.46 -53.92 -16.43
C HIS A 197 -13.46 -53.92 -17.59
N ALA A 198 -14.64 -53.33 -17.38
CA ALA A 198 -15.61 -53.09 -18.45
C ALA A 198 -15.28 -51.88 -19.36
N LYS A 199 -14.17 -51.16 -19.10
CA LYS A 199 -13.80 -49.90 -19.77
C LYS A 199 -14.92 -48.86 -19.80
N ARG A 200 -15.74 -48.82 -18.74
CA ARG A 200 -16.82 -47.85 -18.59
C ARG A 200 -16.26 -46.59 -17.96
N ALA A 201 -16.04 -45.57 -18.80
CA ALA A 201 -15.68 -44.23 -18.35
C ALA A 201 -16.92 -43.48 -17.84
N VAL A 202 -16.70 -42.56 -16.91
CA VAL A 202 -17.75 -41.64 -16.45
C VAL A 202 -18.17 -40.72 -17.59
N THR A 203 -19.47 -40.54 -17.75
CA THR A 203 -20.07 -39.60 -18.70
C THR A 203 -20.98 -38.60 -17.99
N ASN A 204 -21.34 -37.52 -18.68
CA ASN A 204 -22.27 -36.50 -18.15
C ASN A 204 -23.70 -37.02 -17.90
N SER A 205 -24.00 -38.26 -18.29
CA SER A 205 -25.32 -38.87 -18.16
C SER A 205 -25.56 -39.54 -16.82
N GLU A 206 -24.52 -39.74 -16.01
CA GLU A 206 -24.64 -40.33 -14.68
C GLU A 206 -25.31 -39.37 -13.70
N ALA A 207 -26.01 -39.90 -12.70
CA ALA A 207 -26.67 -39.09 -11.69
C ALA A 207 -25.65 -38.26 -10.89
N PRO A 208 -25.82 -36.94 -10.72
CA PRO A 208 -24.83 -36.10 -10.06
C PRO A 208 -24.79 -36.33 -8.54
N GLN A 209 -23.60 -36.14 -7.95
CA GLN A 209 -23.40 -36.28 -6.50
C GLN A 209 -23.87 -35.02 -5.76
N GLU A 210 -24.98 -35.14 -5.03
CA GLU A 210 -25.49 -34.09 -4.15
C GLU A 210 -24.67 -33.96 -2.86
N VAL A 211 -24.55 -32.72 -2.36
CA VAL A 211 -23.90 -32.38 -1.08
C VAL A 211 -24.97 -32.24 0.01
N GLU A 212 -25.14 -33.26 0.85
CA GLU A 212 -26.08 -33.25 1.98
C GLU A 212 -25.49 -33.91 3.23
N ASP A 213 -26.15 -33.73 4.38
CA ASP A 213 -25.74 -34.37 5.62
C ASP A 213 -25.86 -35.89 5.52
N LYS A 214 -24.87 -36.61 6.05
CA LYS A 214 -24.75 -38.09 6.07
C LYS A 214 -24.63 -38.77 4.71
N LYS A 215 -24.53 -38.03 3.60
CA LYS A 215 -24.23 -38.63 2.29
C LYS A 215 -22.76 -39.04 2.21
N GLU A 216 -22.51 -40.21 1.63
CA GLU A 216 -21.17 -40.67 1.29
C GLU A 216 -20.74 -40.05 -0.04
N ILE A 217 -19.49 -39.57 -0.11
CA ILE A 217 -18.85 -39.13 -1.35
C ILE A 217 -17.64 -40.01 -1.57
N ILE A 218 -17.60 -40.64 -2.73
CA ILE A 218 -16.46 -41.41 -3.21
C ILE A 218 -15.74 -40.54 -4.24
N PHE A 219 -14.46 -40.27 -3.99
CA PHE A 219 -13.61 -39.56 -4.95
C PHE A 219 -12.90 -40.57 -5.83
N THR A 220 -12.99 -40.38 -7.14
CA THR A 220 -12.38 -41.25 -8.14
C THR A 220 -11.67 -40.43 -9.20
N TYR A 221 -10.74 -41.04 -9.92
CA TYR A 221 -10.06 -40.37 -11.00
C TYR A 221 -9.64 -41.33 -12.12
N ASP A 222 -9.55 -40.76 -13.31
CA ASP A 222 -9.02 -41.38 -14.51
C ASP A 222 -7.76 -40.64 -14.94
N VAL A 223 -6.84 -41.35 -15.58
CA VAL A 223 -5.58 -40.81 -16.11
C VAL A 223 -5.41 -41.33 -17.52
N GLU A 224 -5.35 -40.41 -18.46
CA GLU A 224 -5.06 -40.68 -19.86
C GLU A 224 -3.77 -39.96 -20.26
N PHE A 225 -2.91 -40.64 -21.02
CA PHE A 225 -1.67 -40.06 -21.55
C PHE A 225 -1.81 -39.85 -23.05
N VAL A 226 -1.61 -38.61 -23.51
CA VAL A 226 -1.72 -38.24 -24.93
C VAL A 226 -0.38 -37.70 -25.41
N GLU A 227 0.14 -38.29 -26.48
CA GLU A 227 1.38 -37.81 -27.10
C GLU A 227 1.16 -36.47 -27.81
N SER A 228 2.09 -35.55 -27.66
CA SER A 228 2.04 -34.21 -28.24
C SER A 228 3.34 -33.82 -28.93
N ASN A 229 3.22 -33.11 -30.04
CA ASN A 229 4.35 -32.60 -30.82
C ASN A 229 4.98 -31.33 -30.21
N VAL A 230 4.41 -30.79 -29.13
CA VAL A 230 4.93 -29.59 -28.45
C VAL A 230 6.25 -29.94 -27.75
N LYS A 231 7.33 -29.25 -28.12
CA LYS A 231 8.63 -29.42 -27.43
C LYS A 231 8.55 -28.84 -26.02
N TRP A 232 9.28 -29.46 -25.09
CA TRP A 232 9.31 -29.05 -23.69
C TRP A 232 9.58 -27.55 -23.45
N ALA A 233 10.42 -26.91 -24.27
CA ALA A 233 10.76 -25.50 -24.12
C ALA A 233 9.55 -24.55 -24.32
N TYR A 234 8.58 -24.94 -25.16
CA TYR A 234 7.40 -24.14 -25.51
C TYR A 234 6.15 -24.56 -24.74
N ARG A 235 6.28 -25.48 -23.77
CA ARG A 235 5.12 -26.05 -23.05
C ARG A 235 4.28 -25.01 -22.30
N TRP A 236 4.88 -23.89 -21.90
CA TRP A 236 4.19 -22.81 -21.20
C TRP A 236 3.40 -21.91 -22.15
N ASP A 237 3.72 -21.89 -23.44
CA ASP A 237 3.05 -21.01 -24.39
C ASP A 237 1.57 -21.38 -24.49
N THR A 238 1.23 -22.67 -24.49
CA THR A 238 -0.16 -23.15 -24.48
C THR A 238 -0.99 -22.61 -23.31
N TYR A 239 -0.37 -22.35 -22.17
CA TYR A 239 -1.03 -21.81 -20.98
C TYR A 239 -1.08 -20.27 -20.96
N LEU A 240 -0.17 -19.62 -21.69
CA LEU A 240 -0.02 -18.17 -21.75
C LEU A 240 -0.73 -17.56 -22.96
N LEU A 241 -1.19 -18.37 -23.91
CA LEU A 241 -2.03 -17.94 -25.02
C LEU A 241 -3.35 -17.38 -24.46
N MET A 242 -3.36 -16.08 -24.18
CA MET A 242 -4.56 -15.33 -23.88
C MET A 242 -5.32 -15.13 -25.19
N ALA A 243 -6.60 -15.49 -25.22
CA ALA A 243 -7.44 -15.40 -26.40
C ALA A 243 -7.81 -13.94 -26.79
N ASP A 244 -7.09 -12.94 -26.30
CA ASP A 244 -7.51 -11.53 -26.36
C ASP A 244 -6.36 -10.52 -26.57
N ASP A 245 -5.45 -10.83 -27.49
CA ASP A 245 -4.41 -9.88 -27.94
C ASP A 245 -5.02 -8.54 -28.41
N GLN A 246 -6.26 -8.57 -28.92
CA GLN A 246 -6.98 -7.38 -29.35
C GLN A 246 -7.32 -6.44 -28.19
N ILE A 247 -7.76 -6.94 -27.04
CA ILE A 247 -8.04 -6.11 -25.86
C ILE A 247 -6.77 -5.45 -25.32
N HIS A 248 -5.65 -6.18 -25.30
CA HIS A 248 -4.37 -5.63 -24.82
C HIS A 248 -3.87 -4.50 -25.72
N TRP A 249 -3.85 -4.72 -27.04
CA TRP A 249 -3.45 -3.67 -27.98
C TRP A 249 -4.39 -2.46 -27.94
N PHE A 250 -5.70 -2.68 -27.83
CA PHE A 250 -6.68 -1.60 -27.68
C PHE A 250 -6.43 -0.77 -26.41
N SER A 251 -6.13 -1.43 -25.27
CA SER A 251 -5.78 -0.75 -24.02
C SER A 251 -4.49 0.07 -24.14
N ILE A 252 -3.46 -0.47 -24.82
CA ILE A 252 -2.20 0.24 -25.06
C ILE A 252 -2.45 1.50 -25.89
N VAL A 253 -3.15 1.38 -27.02
CA VAL A 253 -3.46 2.53 -27.90
C VAL A 253 -4.25 3.59 -27.14
N ASN A 254 -5.29 3.18 -26.39
CA ASN A 254 -6.10 4.11 -25.60
C ASN A 254 -5.26 4.83 -24.53
N SER A 255 -4.41 4.11 -23.81
CA SER A 255 -3.53 4.71 -22.81
C SER A 255 -2.52 5.68 -23.43
N LEU A 256 -1.97 5.34 -24.59
CA LEU A 256 -1.03 6.19 -25.34
C LEU A 256 -1.71 7.47 -25.82
N MET A 257 -2.92 7.38 -26.36
CA MET A 257 -3.70 8.55 -26.80
C MET A 257 -3.98 9.49 -25.63
N ILE A 258 -4.38 8.97 -24.47
CA ILE A 258 -4.63 9.78 -23.27
C ILE A 258 -3.34 10.47 -22.82
N VAL A 259 -2.21 9.77 -22.79
CA VAL A 259 -0.92 10.36 -22.39
C VAL A 259 -0.46 11.43 -23.37
N LEU A 260 -0.57 11.20 -24.69
CA LEU A 260 -0.22 12.19 -25.72
C LEU A 260 -1.14 13.41 -25.65
N PHE A 261 -2.44 13.22 -25.44
CA PHE A 261 -3.40 14.32 -25.32
C PHE A 261 -3.14 15.16 -24.06
N LEU A 262 -2.96 14.51 -22.90
CA LEU A 262 -2.67 15.20 -21.65
C LEU A 262 -1.32 15.93 -21.70
N SER A 263 -0.27 15.29 -22.22
CA SER A 263 1.03 15.93 -22.40
C SER A 263 0.97 17.08 -23.40
N GLY A 264 0.23 16.94 -24.50
CA GLY A 264 -0.01 18.02 -25.47
C GLY A 264 -0.79 19.19 -24.88
N MET A 265 -1.82 18.92 -24.08
CA MET A 265 -2.58 19.95 -23.37
C MET A 265 -1.70 20.69 -22.36
N VAL A 266 -0.95 19.96 -21.53
CA VAL A 266 -0.01 20.56 -20.56
C VAL A 266 1.07 21.36 -21.29
N ALA A 267 1.63 20.82 -22.39
CA ALA A 267 2.60 21.52 -23.20
C ALA A 267 2.02 22.80 -23.83
N MET A 268 0.78 22.78 -24.32
CA MET A 268 0.11 23.98 -24.85
C MET A 268 -0.15 25.03 -23.76
N ILE A 269 -0.59 24.61 -22.56
CA ILE A 269 -0.74 25.51 -21.41
C ILE A 269 0.61 26.10 -21.01
N MET A 270 1.66 25.27 -20.92
CA MET A 270 3.01 25.70 -20.58
C MET A 270 3.58 26.63 -21.66
N LEU A 271 3.41 26.31 -22.94
CA LEU A 271 3.88 27.12 -24.07
C LEU A 271 3.13 28.45 -24.13
N ARG A 272 1.80 28.43 -23.92
CA ARG A 272 0.98 29.65 -23.88
C ARG A 272 1.34 30.54 -22.70
N THR A 273 1.57 29.97 -21.52
CA THR A 273 2.01 30.73 -20.34
C THR A 273 3.41 31.29 -20.54
N LEU A 274 4.35 30.47 -21.03
CA LEU A 274 5.72 30.86 -21.32
C LEU A 274 5.81 31.95 -22.41
N TYR A 275 5.10 31.81 -23.54
CA TYR A 275 5.06 32.84 -24.57
C TYR A 275 4.45 34.15 -24.07
N ARG A 276 3.34 34.07 -23.32
CA ARG A 276 2.70 35.26 -22.74
C ARG A 276 3.64 35.95 -21.76
N ASP A 277 4.36 35.19 -20.95
CA ASP A 277 5.31 35.72 -19.99
C ASP A 277 6.51 36.32 -20.72
N ILE A 278 7.13 35.63 -21.69
CA ILE A 278 8.23 36.17 -22.53
C ILE A 278 7.79 37.43 -23.28
N SER A 279 6.62 37.45 -23.91
CA SER A 279 6.14 38.63 -24.63
C SER A 279 5.93 39.82 -23.69
N LYS A 280 5.46 39.55 -22.47
CA LYS A 280 5.32 40.56 -21.42
C LYS A 280 6.68 41.06 -20.94
N TYR A 281 7.69 40.19 -20.81
CA TYR A 281 9.06 40.61 -20.49
C TYR A 281 9.68 41.46 -21.61
N ASN A 282 9.53 41.07 -22.88
CA ASN A 282 10.09 41.83 -24.02
C ASN A 282 9.43 43.21 -24.19
N GLN A 283 8.14 43.36 -23.84
CA GLN A 283 7.46 44.66 -23.84
C GLN A 283 7.91 45.58 -22.69
N LEU A 284 8.42 45.00 -21.61
CA LEU A 284 8.97 45.74 -20.46
C LEU A 284 10.43 46.17 -20.69
N GLU A 285 11.18 45.53 -21.61
CA GLU A 285 12.53 45.98 -22.00
C GLU A 285 12.53 47.34 -22.72
N THR A 286 11.39 47.78 -23.27
CA THR A 286 11.22 49.10 -23.90
C THR A 286 10.92 50.24 -22.92
N GLN A 287 10.78 49.97 -21.61
CA GLN A 287 10.67 50.99 -20.56
C GLN A 287 11.82 50.78 -19.56
N GLU A 288 12.79 51.70 -19.57
CA GLU A 288 14.05 51.68 -18.82
C GLU A 288 13.92 51.35 -17.30
N GLU A 289 14.98 50.74 -16.73
CA GLU A 289 15.38 50.75 -15.31
C GLU A 289 14.67 49.89 -14.24
N ALA A 290 13.58 49.15 -14.49
CA ALA A 290 12.99 48.24 -13.48
C ALA A 290 13.54 46.80 -13.47
N GLN A 291 14.63 46.55 -14.23
CA GLN A 291 15.17 45.20 -14.46
C GLN A 291 16.09 44.68 -13.35
N GLU A 292 16.28 45.44 -12.26
CA GLU A 292 17.07 44.99 -11.10
C GLU A 292 16.32 44.00 -10.17
N GLU A 293 14.99 43.85 -10.25
CA GLU A 293 14.25 43.07 -9.22
C GLU A 293 13.04 42.25 -9.73
N THR A 294 13.02 41.70 -10.94
CA THR A 294 11.81 40.94 -11.40
C THR A 294 11.95 39.42 -11.39
N GLY A 295 11.20 38.80 -10.46
CA GLY A 295 10.67 37.43 -10.54
C GLY A 295 11.69 36.31 -10.36
N TRP A 296 12.20 35.75 -11.47
CA TRP A 296 13.10 34.60 -11.42
C TRP A 296 14.50 34.97 -10.89
N LYS A 297 14.99 36.19 -11.13
CA LYS A 297 16.20 36.73 -10.49
C LYS A 297 16.01 37.01 -9.00
N LEU A 298 14.81 37.29 -8.50
CA LEU A 298 14.57 37.36 -7.04
C LEU A 298 14.52 35.95 -6.43
N ILE A 299 13.95 34.99 -7.16
CA ILE A 299 13.75 33.62 -6.68
C ILE A 299 15.01 32.76 -6.85
N HIS A 300 15.98 33.11 -7.73
CA HIS A 300 17.16 32.29 -8.00
C HIS A 300 17.99 31.98 -6.73
N GLY A 301 18.02 32.92 -5.77
CA GLY A 301 18.65 32.74 -4.47
C GLY A 301 17.81 31.98 -3.44
N ASP A 302 16.52 31.76 -3.74
CA ASP A 302 15.55 31.05 -2.91
C ASP A 302 15.24 29.63 -3.39
N VAL A 303 15.50 29.28 -4.66
CA VAL A 303 15.30 27.92 -5.22
C VAL A 303 16.15 26.87 -4.49
N PHE A 304 17.42 27.18 -4.22
CA PHE A 304 18.36 26.27 -3.56
C PHE A 304 18.29 26.36 -2.04
N ARG A 305 17.30 27.06 -1.49
CA ARG A 305 17.11 27.16 -0.05
C ARG A 305 16.69 25.80 0.51
N PRO A 306 17.23 25.37 1.67
CA PRO A 306 16.76 24.16 2.32
C PRO A 306 15.27 24.32 2.67
N PRO A 307 14.42 23.35 2.30
CA PRO A 307 13.00 23.41 2.60
C PRO A 307 12.75 23.21 4.11
N THR A 308 11.58 23.63 4.59
CA THR A 308 11.21 23.55 6.01
C THR A 308 11.34 22.13 6.59
N ASN A 309 11.05 21.12 5.76
CA ASN A 309 11.18 19.69 6.10
C ASN A 309 12.21 19.00 5.18
N SER A 310 13.45 19.49 5.18
CA SER A 310 14.56 18.94 4.39
C SER A 310 14.82 17.45 4.65
N ASP A 311 14.71 17.01 5.91
CA ASP A 311 14.88 15.60 6.28
C ASP A 311 13.90 14.70 5.53
N LEU A 312 12.60 15.04 5.53
CA LEU A 312 11.57 14.22 4.89
C LEU A 312 11.77 14.16 3.38
N LEU A 313 12.07 15.31 2.75
CA LEU A 313 12.35 15.36 1.31
C LEU A 313 13.51 14.43 0.93
N CYS A 314 14.59 14.41 1.74
CA CYS A 314 15.73 13.53 1.49
C CYS A 314 15.34 12.04 1.58
N VAL A 315 14.49 11.67 2.54
CA VAL A 315 13.95 10.30 2.66
C VAL A 315 13.09 9.94 1.44
N TYR A 316 12.20 10.82 1.01
CA TYR A 316 11.35 10.61 -0.18
C TYR A 316 12.19 10.42 -1.45
N VAL A 317 13.18 11.29 -1.66
CA VAL A 317 14.05 11.21 -2.85
C VAL A 317 14.90 9.93 -2.83
N GLY A 318 15.51 9.58 -1.69
CA GLY A 318 16.27 8.34 -1.57
C GLY A 318 15.43 7.10 -1.87
N THR A 319 14.24 7.03 -1.27
CA THR A 319 13.30 5.91 -1.51
C THR A 319 12.80 5.90 -2.96
N GLY A 320 12.58 7.07 -3.56
CA GLY A 320 12.20 7.20 -4.98
C GLY A 320 13.27 6.66 -5.93
N VAL A 321 14.55 6.96 -5.67
CA VAL A 321 15.68 6.39 -6.43
C VAL A 321 15.74 4.86 -6.27
N GLN A 322 15.46 4.35 -5.07
CA GLN A 322 15.38 2.90 -4.82
C GLN A 322 14.31 2.22 -5.68
N PHE A 323 13.10 2.76 -5.69
CA PHE A 323 12.00 2.25 -6.51
C PHE A 323 12.32 2.33 -8.00
N PHE A 324 12.85 3.48 -8.45
CA PHE A 324 13.21 3.67 -9.85
C PHE A 324 14.26 2.66 -10.31
N GLY A 325 15.33 2.46 -9.53
CA GLY A 325 16.36 1.47 -9.82
C GLY A 325 15.82 0.04 -9.82
N MET A 326 14.95 -0.29 -8.86
CA MET A 326 14.30 -1.60 -8.79
C MET A 326 13.43 -1.88 -10.03
N ILE A 327 12.59 -0.91 -10.43
CA ILE A 327 11.71 -1.04 -11.60
C ILE A 327 12.54 -1.19 -12.87
N LEU A 328 13.57 -0.36 -13.05
CA LEU A 328 14.43 -0.39 -14.23
C LEU A 328 15.14 -1.75 -14.36
N VAL A 329 15.79 -2.22 -13.30
CA VAL A 329 16.52 -3.50 -13.34
C VAL A 329 15.57 -4.69 -13.51
N THR A 330 14.42 -4.66 -12.83
CA THR A 330 13.41 -5.71 -12.99
C THR A 330 12.86 -5.76 -14.41
N MET A 331 12.60 -4.59 -15.02
CA MET A 331 12.16 -4.49 -16.41
C MET A 331 13.24 -5.03 -17.37
N SER A 332 14.51 -4.68 -17.16
CA SER A 332 15.60 -5.22 -17.97
C SER A 332 15.69 -6.75 -17.90
N PHE A 333 15.57 -7.34 -16.70
CA PHE A 333 15.56 -8.80 -16.56
C PHE A 333 14.30 -9.47 -17.13
N ALA A 334 13.16 -8.78 -17.12
CA ALA A 334 11.94 -9.25 -17.77
C ALA A 334 12.11 -9.28 -19.30
N VAL A 335 12.63 -8.20 -19.91
CA VAL A 335 12.84 -8.11 -21.37
C VAL A 335 13.89 -9.11 -21.87
N LEU A 336 14.96 -9.35 -21.09
CA LEU A 336 15.98 -10.36 -21.41
C LEU A 336 15.51 -11.80 -21.20
N GLY A 337 14.30 -12.02 -20.65
CA GLY A 337 13.73 -13.35 -20.44
C GLY A 337 14.36 -14.16 -19.30
N PHE A 338 15.16 -13.54 -18.42
CA PHE A 338 15.79 -14.23 -17.28
C PHE A 338 14.76 -14.64 -16.21
N LEU A 339 13.62 -13.95 -16.14
CA LEU A 339 12.51 -14.27 -15.26
C LEU A 339 11.45 -15.09 -16.01
N SER A 340 11.77 -16.35 -16.33
CA SER A 340 10.81 -17.25 -16.97
C SER A 340 9.63 -17.59 -16.02
N PRO A 341 8.38 -17.61 -16.50
CA PRO A 341 7.20 -18.06 -15.73
C PRO A 341 7.35 -19.48 -15.15
N SER A 342 8.25 -20.28 -15.71
CA SER A 342 8.60 -21.63 -15.24
C SER A 342 9.16 -21.62 -13.80
N ASN A 343 9.80 -20.53 -13.36
CA ASN A 343 10.27 -20.37 -11.99
C ASN A 343 9.22 -19.65 -11.13
N ARG A 344 8.28 -20.43 -10.58
CA ARG A 344 7.20 -19.92 -9.73
C ARG A 344 7.76 -19.18 -8.50
N GLY A 345 7.17 -18.04 -8.16
CA GLY A 345 7.68 -17.14 -7.10
C GLY A 345 9.04 -16.46 -7.38
N GLY A 346 9.74 -16.82 -8.47
CA GLY A 346 11.04 -16.27 -8.84
C GLY A 346 11.02 -14.76 -9.08
N LEU A 347 9.97 -14.24 -9.73
CA LEU A 347 9.82 -12.80 -9.96
C LEU A 347 9.66 -12.03 -8.64
N MET A 348 8.84 -12.52 -7.70
CA MET A 348 8.64 -11.88 -6.40
C MET A 348 9.91 -11.92 -5.55
N THR A 349 10.63 -13.05 -5.53
CA THR A 349 11.93 -13.13 -4.85
C THR A 349 12.97 -12.19 -5.45
N ALA A 350 13.05 -12.11 -6.78
CA ALA A 350 13.95 -11.19 -7.47
C ALA A 350 13.63 -9.73 -7.14
N MET A 351 12.34 -9.33 -7.15
CA MET A 351 11.92 -7.98 -6.76
C MET A 351 12.33 -7.64 -5.32
N LEU A 352 12.15 -8.56 -4.37
CA LEU A 352 12.56 -8.37 -2.97
C LEU A 352 14.07 -8.22 -2.82
N LEU A 353 14.86 -9.06 -3.50
CA LEU A 353 16.31 -8.97 -3.46
C LEU A 353 16.80 -7.67 -4.11
N LEU A 354 16.25 -7.30 -5.26
CA LEU A 354 16.56 -6.05 -5.95
C LEU A 354 16.21 -4.83 -5.08
N TRP A 355 15.07 -4.85 -4.39
CA TRP A 355 14.71 -3.82 -3.42
C TRP A 355 15.80 -3.67 -2.34
N VAL A 356 16.26 -4.77 -1.75
CA VAL A 356 17.30 -4.77 -0.71
C VAL A 356 18.62 -4.20 -1.25
N PHE A 357 19.06 -4.63 -2.44
CA PHE A 357 20.31 -4.15 -3.06
C PHE A 357 20.25 -2.68 -3.46
N MET A 358 19.10 -2.21 -3.98
CA MET A 358 18.89 -0.81 -4.34
C MET A 358 18.90 0.13 -3.12
N GLY A 359 18.87 -0.42 -1.90
CA GLY A 359 19.04 0.35 -0.66
C GLY A 359 20.34 1.15 -0.60
N ILE A 360 21.42 0.69 -1.25
CA ILE A 360 22.69 1.44 -1.34
C ILE A 360 22.47 2.77 -2.08
N PHE A 361 21.79 2.75 -3.21
CA PHE A 361 21.49 3.96 -3.99
C PHE A 361 20.52 4.89 -3.26
N ALA A 362 19.59 4.30 -2.49
CA ALA A 362 18.67 5.04 -1.63
C ALA A 362 19.42 5.86 -0.58
N GLY A 363 20.30 5.20 0.19
CA GLY A 363 21.13 5.85 1.20
C GLY A 363 22.09 6.88 0.62
N TYR A 364 22.71 6.57 -0.53
CA TYR A 364 23.58 7.50 -1.24
C TYR A 364 22.86 8.79 -1.62
N SER A 365 21.69 8.66 -2.23
CA SER A 365 20.94 9.81 -2.74
C SER A 365 20.34 10.65 -1.61
N SER A 366 19.82 10.01 -0.55
CA SER A 366 19.29 10.72 0.61
C SER A 366 20.37 11.46 1.39
N ALA A 367 21.51 10.82 1.67
CA ALA A 367 22.61 11.46 2.40
C ALA A 367 23.29 12.58 1.59
N ARG A 368 23.40 12.41 0.26
CA ARG A 368 23.97 13.44 -0.62
C ARG A 368 23.08 14.67 -0.71
N LEU A 369 21.77 14.47 -0.86
CA LEU A 369 20.80 15.57 -0.87
C LEU A 369 20.74 16.27 0.50
N TYR A 370 20.83 15.50 1.59
CA TYR A 370 20.88 16.06 2.94
C TYR A 370 22.11 16.93 3.18
N LYS A 371 23.26 16.51 2.64
CA LYS A 371 24.50 17.29 2.69
C LYS A 371 24.39 18.59 1.90
N MET A 372 23.70 18.57 0.75
CA MET A 372 23.41 19.79 -0.04
C MET A 372 22.63 20.82 0.78
N PHE A 373 21.69 20.37 1.61
CA PHE A 373 20.94 21.24 2.53
C PHE A 373 21.70 21.62 3.81
N LYS A 374 23.02 21.42 3.86
CA LYS A 374 23.92 21.74 4.99
C LYS A 374 23.59 20.94 6.26
N GLY A 375 22.99 19.76 6.12
CA GLY A 375 22.76 18.82 7.22
C GLY A 375 24.05 18.12 7.65
N THR A 376 24.31 18.03 8.95
CA THR A 376 25.50 17.37 9.53
C THR A 376 25.20 15.94 9.99
N GLU A 377 23.97 15.67 10.44
CA GLU A 377 23.55 14.41 11.06
C GLU A 377 23.19 13.31 10.03
N TRP A 378 24.17 12.91 9.21
CA TRP A 378 23.95 11.93 8.14
C TRP A 378 23.44 10.56 8.65
N LYS A 379 23.84 10.15 9.85
CA LYS A 379 23.38 8.89 10.46
C LYS A 379 21.88 8.89 10.73
N SER A 380 21.34 10.03 11.17
CA SER A 380 19.91 10.19 11.47
C SER A 380 19.06 10.11 10.20
N ILE A 381 19.47 10.78 9.13
CA ILE A 381 18.73 10.74 7.86
C ILE A 381 18.78 9.37 7.19
N THR A 382 19.94 8.70 7.24
CA THR A 382 20.08 7.33 6.72
C THR A 382 19.22 6.35 7.53
N LEU A 383 19.19 6.47 8.86
CA LEU A 383 18.30 5.68 9.70
C LEU A 383 16.83 5.92 9.33
N ARG A 384 16.40 7.17 9.20
CA ARG A 384 15.01 7.49 8.77
C ARG A 384 14.70 6.92 7.39
N THR A 385 15.64 6.96 6.45
CA THR A 385 15.49 6.38 5.11
C THR A 385 15.27 4.86 5.17
N ALA A 386 16.06 4.16 6.00
CA ALA A 386 15.99 2.70 6.13
C ALA A 386 14.73 2.21 6.86
N PHE A 387 14.12 3.06 7.71
CA PHE A 387 12.99 2.66 8.57
C PHE A 387 11.63 3.21 8.15
N MET A 388 11.52 4.46 7.68
CA MET A 388 10.21 5.13 7.55
C MET A 388 9.22 4.40 6.64
N PHE A 389 9.64 4.03 5.43
CA PHE A 389 8.77 3.31 4.49
C PHE A 389 8.71 1.80 4.77
N PRO A 390 9.83 1.10 4.96
CA PRO A 390 9.76 -0.34 5.25
C PRO A 390 8.99 -0.64 6.54
N ALA A 391 9.11 0.17 7.59
CA ALA A 391 8.36 -0.02 8.83
C ALA A 391 6.86 0.23 8.66
N SER A 392 6.47 1.27 7.90
CA SER A 392 5.05 1.55 7.67
C SER A 392 4.40 0.45 6.83
N VAL A 393 5.06 -0.01 5.76
CA VAL A 393 4.59 -1.14 4.95
C VAL A 393 4.54 -2.43 5.77
N PHE A 394 5.56 -2.72 6.58
CA PHE A 394 5.59 -3.90 7.42
C PHE A 394 4.48 -3.88 8.48
N ALA A 395 4.18 -2.72 9.08
CA ALA A 395 3.09 -2.57 10.03
C ALA A 395 1.71 -2.84 9.38
N VAL A 396 1.46 -2.27 8.20
CA VAL A 396 0.23 -2.54 7.43
C VAL A 396 0.15 -4.02 7.06
N PHE A 397 1.23 -4.59 6.55
CA PHE A 397 1.33 -6.00 6.21
C PHE A 397 1.07 -6.91 7.43
N PHE A 398 1.62 -6.59 8.59
CA PHE A 398 1.40 -7.35 9.83
C PHE A 398 -0.07 -7.37 10.24
N VAL A 399 -0.75 -6.22 10.21
CA VAL A 399 -2.18 -6.11 10.54
C VAL A 399 -3.02 -6.89 9.54
N LEU A 400 -2.77 -6.73 8.24
CA LEU A 400 -3.48 -7.49 7.21
C LEU A 400 -3.24 -8.99 7.34
N ASN A 401 -2.01 -9.41 7.62
CA ASN A 401 -1.68 -10.82 7.83
C ASN A 401 -2.39 -11.40 9.06
N ALA A 402 -2.54 -10.63 10.15
CA ALA A 402 -3.30 -11.04 11.33
C ALA A 402 -4.80 -11.24 11.02
N LEU A 403 -5.40 -10.38 10.19
CA LEU A 403 -6.79 -10.52 9.73
C LEU A 403 -6.98 -11.77 8.86
N ILE A 404 -6.09 -11.97 7.88
CA ILE A 404 -6.13 -13.12 6.97
C ILE A 404 -5.91 -14.43 7.75
N TRP A 405 -5.05 -14.40 8.76
CA TRP A 405 -4.83 -15.54 9.66
C TRP A 405 -6.07 -15.88 10.50
N GLY A 406 -6.83 -14.87 10.95
CA GLY A 406 -8.11 -15.07 11.65
C GLY A 406 -9.14 -15.83 10.81
N GLU A 407 -9.18 -15.57 9.50
CA GLU A 407 -10.04 -16.27 8.53
C GLU A 407 -9.49 -17.64 8.09
N LYS A 408 -8.37 -18.11 8.66
CA LYS A 408 -7.70 -19.37 8.31
C LYS A 408 -7.38 -19.49 6.80
N SER A 409 -7.14 -18.36 6.15
CA SER A 409 -6.80 -18.33 4.73
C SER A 409 -5.35 -18.79 4.50
N SER A 410 -5.14 -19.51 3.39
CA SER A 410 -3.80 -19.92 2.94
C SER A 410 -2.89 -18.75 2.54
N GLY A 411 -3.49 -17.58 2.28
CA GLY A 411 -2.79 -16.34 2.00
C GLY A 411 -2.06 -15.77 3.21
N ALA A 412 -2.34 -16.27 4.42
CA ALA A 412 -1.60 -15.88 5.62
C ALA A 412 -0.15 -16.36 5.49
N VAL A 413 0.77 -15.40 5.60
CA VAL A 413 2.20 -15.65 5.59
C VAL A 413 2.60 -16.25 6.95
N PRO A 414 3.30 -17.41 6.95
CA PRO A 414 3.64 -18.10 8.18
C PRO A 414 4.68 -17.32 8.97
N PHE A 415 4.71 -17.53 10.30
CA PHE A 415 5.62 -16.82 11.20
C PHE A 415 7.09 -16.92 10.80
N GLY A 416 7.54 -18.09 10.33
CA GLY A 416 8.93 -18.28 9.88
C GLY A 416 9.32 -17.36 8.71
N THR A 417 8.40 -17.13 7.76
CA THR A 417 8.62 -16.21 6.64
C THR A 417 8.63 -14.76 7.09
N MET A 418 7.75 -14.39 8.03
CA MET A 418 7.78 -13.05 8.63
C MET A 418 9.12 -12.79 9.34
N PHE A 419 9.60 -13.76 10.11
CA PHE A 419 10.92 -13.68 10.75
C PHE A 419 12.04 -13.54 9.72
N ALA A 420 12.02 -14.32 8.64
CA ALA A 420 12.99 -14.21 7.56
C ALA A 420 13.00 -12.81 6.89
N LEU A 421 11.82 -12.19 6.69
CA LEU A 421 11.72 -10.83 6.16
C LEU A 421 12.32 -9.79 7.12
N VAL A 422 12.11 -9.95 8.43
CA VAL A 422 12.72 -9.09 9.46
C VAL A 422 14.25 -9.24 9.44
N VAL A 423 14.76 -10.47 9.38
CA VAL A 423 16.21 -10.72 9.27
C VAL A 423 16.78 -10.13 7.98
N LEU A 424 16.09 -10.26 6.84
CA LEU A 424 16.50 -9.66 5.57
C LEU A 424 16.52 -8.12 5.65
N TRP A 425 15.53 -7.52 6.32
CA TRP A 425 15.44 -6.07 6.49
C TRP A 425 16.54 -5.53 7.43
N PHE A 426 16.63 -6.02 8.66
CA PHE A 426 17.60 -5.52 9.64
C PHE A 426 19.03 -6.03 9.40
N GLY A 427 19.19 -7.26 8.91
CA GLY A 427 20.49 -7.90 8.72
C GLY A 427 21.21 -7.49 7.44
N ILE A 428 20.46 -7.18 6.37
CA ILE A 428 21.06 -6.85 5.06
C ILE A 428 20.64 -5.45 4.60
N SER A 429 19.34 -5.17 4.52
CA SER A 429 18.87 -3.90 3.93
C SER A 429 19.35 -2.67 4.71
N VAL A 430 19.19 -2.64 6.04
CA VAL A 430 19.62 -1.51 6.87
C VAL A 430 21.13 -1.22 6.72
N PRO A 431 22.05 -2.21 6.90
CA PRO A 431 23.48 -1.99 6.65
C PRO A 431 23.80 -1.47 5.25
N LEU A 432 23.14 -1.99 4.20
CA LEU A 432 23.37 -1.54 2.82
C LEU A 432 22.99 -0.07 2.63
N VAL A 433 21.88 0.39 3.22
CA VAL A 433 21.49 1.81 3.19
C VAL A 433 22.52 2.65 3.94
N PHE A 434 23.07 2.17 5.06
CA PHE A 434 24.15 2.85 5.79
C PHE A 434 25.44 2.97 4.99
N VAL A 435 25.85 1.92 4.27
CA VAL A 435 26.99 1.95 3.36
C VAL A 435 26.78 3.01 2.27
N GLY A 436 25.60 3.01 1.64
CA GLY A 436 25.22 4.02 0.67
C GLY A 436 25.28 5.44 1.22
N GLY A 437 24.69 5.65 2.40
CA GLY A 437 24.68 6.94 3.09
C GLY A 437 26.07 7.46 3.45
N TYR A 438 26.95 6.57 3.92
CA TYR A 438 28.34 6.90 4.22
C TYR A 438 29.11 7.34 2.97
N VAL A 439 28.96 6.59 1.86
CA VAL A 439 29.59 6.94 0.58
C VAL A 439 29.04 8.26 0.02
N GLY A 440 27.72 8.47 0.11
CA GLY A 440 27.05 9.69 -0.34
C GLY A 440 27.49 10.92 0.44
N PHE A 441 27.62 10.78 1.77
CA PHE A 441 28.05 11.89 2.62
C PHE A 441 29.54 12.23 2.50
N LYS A 442 30.40 11.26 2.16
CA LYS A 442 31.83 11.52 1.91
C LYS A 442 32.09 12.31 0.63
N LYS A 443 31.21 12.23 -0.37
CA LYS A 443 31.37 12.99 -1.62
C LYS A 443 31.30 14.50 -1.36
N PRO A 444 32.00 15.33 -2.16
CA PRO A 444 31.90 16.78 -2.04
C PRO A 444 30.45 17.24 -2.20
N VAL A 445 30.11 18.35 -1.53
CA VAL A 445 28.79 18.96 -1.64
C VAL A 445 28.59 19.34 -3.11
N LEU A 446 27.40 19.07 -3.66
CA LEU A 446 27.06 19.59 -4.97
C LEU A 446 26.99 21.11 -4.85
N GLU A 447 27.83 21.83 -5.57
CA GLU A 447 27.82 23.29 -5.55
C GLU A 447 26.53 23.78 -6.18
N ASP A 448 25.83 24.68 -5.47
CA ASP A 448 24.66 25.33 -6.02
C ASP A 448 25.13 26.21 -7.21
N PRO A 449 24.43 26.17 -8.36
CA PRO A 449 24.81 26.97 -9.52
C PRO A 449 24.72 28.49 -9.24
N VAL A 450 24.06 28.86 -8.15
CA VAL A 450 23.85 30.24 -7.70
C VAL A 450 24.01 30.30 -6.17
N LYS A 451 24.60 31.38 -5.66
CA LYS A 451 24.64 31.65 -4.21
C LYS A 451 23.23 31.86 -3.67
N THR A 452 22.82 31.06 -2.69
CA THR A 452 21.54 31.25 -1.99
C THR A 452 21.52 32.56 -1.22
N ASN A 453 20.38 33.26 -1.23
CA ASN A 453 20.13 34.37 -0.34
C ASN A 453 20.15 33.84 1.11
N LYS A 454 21.09 34.35 1.92
CA LYS A 454 21.07 34.09 3.36
C LYS A 454 19.76 34.69 3.86
N LYS A 455 18.94 33.91 4.57
CA LYS A 455 18.01 34.53 5.51
C LYS A 455 18.86 35.47 6.36
N SER A 456 18.46 36.74 6.48
CA SER A 456 18.79 37.49 7.69
C SER A 456 18.41 36.55 8.83
N GLN A 457 19.41 36.05 9.53
CA GLN A 457 19.23 35.08 10.59
C GLN A 457 18.70 35.85 11.80
N GLY A 458 17.48 36.39 11.70
CA GLY A 458 16.63 36.72 12.84
C GLY A 458 16.14 35.45 13.54
N ARG A 459 17.03 34.46 13.70
CA ARG A 459 16.76 33.18 14.36
C ARG A 459 18.07 32.58 14.87
N SER A 460 18.67 33.27 15.84
CA SER A 460 19.30 32.59 16.96
C SER A 460 18.16 32.14 17.91
N PRO A 461 18.16 30.92 18.48
CA PRO A 461 17.18 30.54 19.50
C PRO A 461 17.28 31.40 20.78
N ASN A 462 18.31 32.24 20.90
CA ASN A 462 18.64 32.96 22.12
C ASN A 462 18.77 34.47 21.88
N ARG A 463 17.65 35.17 21.65
CA ARG A 463 17.48 36.59 22.01
C ARG A 463 16.15 36.75 22.74
N PRO A 464 16.10 37.62 23.77
CA PRO A 464 15.28 37.38 24.95
C PRO A 464 13.80 37.52 24.64
N ALA A 465 13.00 36.56 25.10
CA ALA A 465 11.58 36.78 25.21
C ALA A 465 11.34 37.97 26.14
N ILE A 466 10.60 38.97 25.68
CA ILE A 466 10.25 40.10 26.52
C ILE A 466 9.23 39.58 27.53
N LEU A 467 9.65 39.53 28.80
CA LEU A 467 8.82 39.08 29.91
C LEU A 467 7.88 40.21 30.30
N LEU A 468 6.63 40.15 29.85
CA LEU A 468 5.63 41.14 30.23
C LEU A 468 4.86 40.64 31.47
N HIS A 469 4.97 41.40 32.55
CA HIS A 469 4.23 41.16 33.79
C HIS A 469 2.84 41.81 33.69
N PHE A 470 1.80 40.98 33.71
CA PHE A 470 0.42 41.45 33.79
C PHE A 470 -0.18 41.11 35.15
N ARG A 471 -0.92 42.07 35.73
CA ARG A 471 -1.78 41.86 36.91
C ARG A 471 -3.24 41.86 36.45
N PHE A 472 -3.96 40.79 36.78
CA PHE A 472 -5.40 40.70 36.52
C PHE A 472 -6.16 40.55 37.86
N PRO A 473 -7.31 41.23 38.04
CA PRO A 473 -8.17 41.04 39.20
C PRO A 473 -8.96 39.73 39.09
N LEU A 474 -9.15 39.03 40.21
CA LEU A 474 -9.89 37.77 40.25
C LEU A 474 -11.41 38.03 40.32
N HIS A 475 -12.18 37.32 39.48
CA HIS A 475 -13.63 37.47 39.33
C HIS A 475 -14.40 37.11 40.63
N ARG A 476 -15.04 38.09 41.29
CA ARG A 476 -16.33 37.88 41.98
C ARG A 476 -17.07 39.18 42.30
N LEU A 477 -18.33 39.21 41.82
CA LEU A 477 -19.52 39.94 42.27
C LEU A 477 -19.36 41.33 42.91
N ARG A 478 -19.77 42.33 42.12
CA ARG A 478 -20.40 43.61 42.50
C ARG A 478 -19.52 44.51 43.39
N ASP A 479 -18.88 45.49 42.77
CA ASP A 479 -18.40 46.68 43.46
C ASP A 479 -19.12 47.94 42.93
N PRO A 480 -19.60 48.83 43.81
CA PRO A 480 -20.39 49.99 43.46
C PRO A 480 -19.49 51.14 42.96
N ASN A 481 -20.12 52.06 42.23
CA ASN A 481 -19.61 53.34 41.74
C ASN A 481 -18.31 53.89 42.39
N ARG A 482 -17.33 54.21 41.53
CA ARG A 482 -16.24 55.23 41.71
C ARG A 482 -14.95 54.85 42.46
N HIS A 483 -14.23 53.81 42.05
CA HIS A 483 -12.81 53.65 42.47
C HIS A 483 -11.76 53.59 41.35
N LEU A 484 -12.12 53.55 40.07
CA LEU A 484 -11.14 53.55 38.96
C LEU A 484 -10.56 54.94 38.61
N CYS A 485 -10.98 56.02 39.28
CA CYS A 485 -10.53 57.39 38.99
C CYS A 485 -9.45 57.94 39.94
N ARG A 486 -8.92 57.16 40.88
CA ARG A 486 -7.84 57.61 41.76
C ARG A 486 -6.76 56.54 41.84
N ASP A 487 -5.84 56.63 40.89
CA ASP A 487 -4.41 56.32 41.05
C ASP A 487 -3.70 56.94 39.83
N HIS A 488 -3.52 58.26 39.90
CA HIS A 488 -2.64 59.01 39.00
C HIS A 488 -1.20 58.79 39.47
N ASP A 489 -0.62 57.63 39.16
CA ASP A 489 0.83 57.47 39.16
C ASP A 489 1.31 57.28 37.72
N ARG A 490 1.85 58.37 37.17
CA ARG A 490 2.26 58.49 35.75
C ARG A 490 3.51 57.68 35.39
N ALA A 491 4.09 56.93 36.33
CA ALA A 491 5.36 56.21 36.13
C ALA A 491 5.21 54.72 35.80
N LEU A 492 3.99 54.15 35.81
CA LEU A 492 3.78 52.69 35.72
C LEU A 492 2.78 52.24 34.64
N LEU A 493 2.42 53.12 33.68
CA LEU A 493 1.54 52.78 32.56
C LEU A 493 2.32 52.55 31.25
N PHE A 494 1.98 51.44 30.60
CA PHE A 494 2.62 50.92 29.38
C PHE A 494 2.68 51.91 28.20
N PRO A 495 3.75 51.85 27.36
CA PRO A 495 3.86 52.62 26.12
C PRO A 495 2.71 52.38 25.11
N ALA A 496 2.03 51.24 25.20
CA ALA A 496 0.96 50.86 24.27
C ALA A 496 -0.37 51.61 24.51
N VAL A 497 -0.64 52.07 25.75
CA VAL A 497 -1.84 52.85 26.08
C VAL A 497 -1.64 54.33 25.75
N GLN A 498 -0.41 54.86 25.85
CA GLN A 498 -0.08 56.21 25.37
C GLN A 498 -0.13 56.34 23.83
N ARG A 499 -0.05 55.22 23.09
CA ARG A 499 -0.09 55.19 21.62
C ARG A 499 -1.46 54.81 21.02
N GLY A 500 -2.50 54.65 21.85
CA GLY A 500 -3.89 54.49 21.39
C GLY A 500 -4.19 53.20 20.61
N LEU A 501 -3.50 52.09 20.89
CA LEU A 501 -3.76 50.80 20.23
C LEU A 501 -4.87 49.99 20.93
N PRO A 502 -5.84 49.41 20.21
CA PRO A 502 -6.91 48.60 20.80
C PRO A 502 -6.39 47.22 21.21
N LEU A 503 -6.73 46.77 22.42
CA LEU A 503 -6.36 45.46 22.96
C LEU A 503 -7.62 44.60 23.13
N VAL A 504 -7.74 43.51 22.37
CA VAL A 504 -8.80 42.51 22.56
C VAL A 504 -8.14 41.17 22.89
N VAL A 505 -8.50 40.59 24.04
CA VAL A 505 -7.94 39.32 24.53
C VAL A 505 -9.01 38.24 24.43
N GLU A 506 -8.77 37.21 23.62
CA GLU A 506 -9.62 36.02 23.57
C GLU A 506 -8.91 34.84 24.25
N ILE A 507 -9.54 34.22 25.25
CA ILE A 507 -8.98 33.09 26.01
C ILE A 507 -9.61 31.79 25.52
N LEU A 508 -8.83 30.94 24.84
CA LEU A 508 -9.25 29.59 24.43
C LEU A 508 -8.90 28.55 25.50
N SER A 509 -9.92 27.91 26.10
CA SER A 509 -9.73 26.70 26.91
C SER A 509 -9.71 25.47 26.01
N HIS A 510 -8.62 24.71 25.98
CA HIS A 510 -8.59 23.46 25.24
C HIS A 510 -9.04 22.29 26.15
N PHE A 511 -10.09 21.58 25.74
CA PHE A 511 -10.47 20.28 26.31
C PHE A 511 -10.76 19.30 25.18
N ARG A 512 -10.24 18.07 25.30
CA ARG A 512 -10.73 16.90 24.57
C ARG A 512 -11.27 15.88 25.58
N ILE A 513 -12.57 15.58 25.36
CA ILE A 513 -13.30 14.32 25.62
C ILE A 513 -13.74 14.03 27.07
N LEU A 514 -15.03 14.25 27.39
CA LEU A 514 -16.11 13.22 27.49
C LEU A 514 -17.44 13.83 28.00
N CYS A 515 -18.55 13.36 27.42
CA CYS A 515 -19.94 13.35 27.88
C CYS A 515 -20.77 14.65 28.06
N ALA A 516 -21.76 14.75 27.16
CA ALA A 516 -23.16 15.17 27.31
C ALA A 516 -23.55 16.28 28.32
N LEU A 517 -23.98 17.43 27.79
CA LEU A 517 -25.08 18.25 28.34
C LEU A 517 -25.73 19.10 27.22
N PRO A 518 -27.03 19.45 27.34
CA PRO A 518 -27.91 19.74 26.22
C PRO A 518 -27.84 21.19 25.70
N LEU A 519 -28.46 21.39 24.53
CA LEU A 519 -28.41 22.56 23.66
C LEU A 519 -29.13 23.89 24.07
N PRO A 520 -29.81 24.10 25.22
CA PRO A 520 -30.53 25.37 25.42
C PRO A 520 -29.71 26.50 26.08
N LEU A 521 -28.51 26.26 26.60
CA LEU A 521 -27.70 27.32 27.25
C LEU A 521 -26.81 28.13 26.30
N ARG A 522 -26.67 27.70 25.04
CA ARG A 522 -25.82 28.37 24.06
C ARG A 522 -26.52 29.54 23.34
N ARG A 523 -27.83 29.73 23.54
CA ARG A 523 -28.64 30.76 22.88
C ARG A 523 -28.93 31.98 23.77
N LEU A 524 -28.69 31.92 25.08
CA LEU A 524 -28.96 33.03 26.01
C LEU A 524 -27.75 33.96 26.24
N LEU A 525 -26.54 33.54 25.85
CA LEU A 525 -25.29 34.31 26.01
C LEU A 525 -24.86 35.05 24.74
N LEU A 526 -25.58 34.89 23.62
CA LEU A 526 -25.23 35.47 22.31
C LEU A 526 -26.12 36.64 21.90
N LEU A 527 -26.99 37.15 22.78
CA LEU A 527 -28.01 38.14 22.41
C LEU A 527 -28.10 39.39 23.32
N HIS A 528 -27.15 39.62 24.23
CA HIS A 528 -27.25 40.76 25.15
C HIS A 528 -26.10 41.79 25.12
N GLU A 529 -25.19 41.74 24.15
CA GLU A 529 -24.15 42.78 24.03
C GLU A 529 -23.88 43.19 22.58
N ALA A 530 -24.98 43.36 21.84
CA ALA A 530 -25.00 44.09 20.57
C ALA A 530 -26.03 45.24 20.68
N ARG A 531 -25.76 46.17 21.60
CA ARG A 531 -26.36 47.51 21.54
C ARG A 531 -25.38 48.49 22.16
N ASP A 532 -25.14 49.57 21.42
CA ASP A 532 -24.32 50.73 21.76
C ASP A 532 -22.82 50.60 21.47
N HIS A 533 -22.49 50.43 20.18
CA HIS A 533 -21.74 51.43 19.40
C HIS A 533 -21.56 50.94 17.95
N GLU A 534 -22.03 51.76 17.00
CA GLU A 534 -21.75 51.59 15.57
C GLU A 534 -20.28 51.95 15.29
N ALA A 535 -19.41 50.93 15.28
CA ALA A 535 -18.15 50.98 14.54
C ALA A 535 -17.71 49.55 14.21
N ARG A 536 -17.93 49.12 12.96
CA ARG A 536 -17.39 47.86 12.45
C ARG A 536 -15.87 47.95 12.33
N PHE A 537 -15.15 47.23 13.20
CA PHE A 537 -13.72 46.99 13.00
C PHE A 537 -13.45 45.49 12.89
N TRP A 538 -13.01 45.07 11.70
CA TRP A 538 -12.60 43.71 11.38
C TRP A 538 -11.08 43.57 11.58
N GLY A 539 -10.64 42.95 12.68
CA GLY A 539 -9.25 42.52 12.83
C GLY A 539 -8.84 42.29 14.28
N VAL A 540 -8.65 41.02 14.68
CA VAL A 540 -8.05 40.64 15.96
C VAL A 540 -6.52 40.62 15.79
N VAL A 541 -5.78 41.37 16.62
CA VAL A 541 -4.34 41.62 16.42
C VAL A 541 -3.42 40.75 17.29
N LEU A 542 -3.93 40.05 18.33
CA LEU A 542 -3.05 39.28 19.23
C LEU A 542 -3.68 37.94 19.65
N ARG A 543 -2.91 36.84 19.55
CA ARG A 543 -3.34 35.49 19.97
C ARG A 543 -2.38 34.96 21.05
N VAL A 544 -2.89 34.69 22.25
CA VAL A 544 -2.08 34.35 23.44
C VAL A 544 -2.34 32.90 23.87
N HIS A 545 -1.27 32.12 24.05
CA HIS A 545 -1.33 30.75 24.58
C HIS A 545 -0.87 30.71 26.04
N ALA A 546 -1.72 30.19 26.94
CA ALA A 546 -1.39 30.03 28.36
C ALA A 546 -1.30 28.53 28.72
N HIS A 547 -0.20 28.12 29.37
CA HIS A 547 -0.03 26.78 29.93
C HIS A 547 -0.44 26.79 31.41
N ARG A 548 -1.32 25.88 31.84
CA ARG A 548 -1.70 25.76 33.26
C ARG A 548 -0.59 25.04 34.02
N LEU A 549 0.00 25.71 35.01
CA LEU A 549 0.74 25.09 36.11
C LEU A 549 -0.16 25.15 37.35
N VAL A 550 -0.53 23.98 37.87
CA VAL A 550 -1.30 23.86 39.11
C VAL A 550 -0.32 23.93 40.29
N ARG A 551 -0.49 24.89 41.19
CA ARG A 551 0.05 24.82 42.55
C ARG A 551 -1.02 25.26 43.55
N PHE A 552 -1.26 24.37 44.51
CA PHE A 552 -1.99 24.59 45.76
C PHE A 552 -1.27 25.62 46.61
N LEU A 553 -1.90 26.73 47.00
CA LEU A 553 -1.54 27.52 48.19
C LEU A 553 -2.78 28.29 48.71
N ARG A 554 -2.89 28.38 50.05
CA ARG A 554 -3.99 28.96 50.83
C ARG A 554 -4.12 30.48 50.61
N ALA A 555 -5.35 30.95 50.62
CA ALA A 555 -5.77 32.34 50.50
C ALA A 555 -5.25 33.22 51.64
N HIS A 556 -4.64 34.35 51.29
CA HIS A 556 -4.48 35.50 52.17
C HIS A 556 -4.84 36.77 51.40
N TRP A 557 -5.60 37.62 52.05
CA TRP A 557 -6.32 38.77 51.50
C TRP A 557 -5.41 39.77 50.78
N HIS A 558 -5.39 39.74 49.44
CA HIS A 558 -5.21 40.83 48.45
C HIS A 558 -4.96 40.13 47.09
N ASP A 559 -6.02 39.61 46.46
CA ASP A 559 -5.90 38.67 45.33
C ASP A 559 -5.65 39.36 43.98
N TRP A 560 -4.40 39.73 43.71
CA TRP A 560 -3.88 39.98 42.36
C TRP A 560 -3.06 38.78 41.89
N VAL A 561 -3.42 38.18 40.76
CA VAL A 561 -2.63 37.08 40.20
C VAL A 561 -1.61 37.64 39.21
N LEU A 562 -0.33 37.55 39.55
CA LEU A 562 0.77 37.87 38.64
C LEU A 562 0.88 36.74 37.59
N ARG A 563 0.70 37.08 36.31
CA ARG A 563 0.90 36.13 35.20
C ARG A 563 2.06 36.60 34.34
N VAL A 564 3.00 35.69 34.12
CA VAL A 564 4.15 35.89 33.23
C VAL A 564 3.76 35.38 31.85
N LEU A 565 3.75 36.28 30.86
CA LEU A 565 3.42 35.95 29.48
C LEU A 565 4.66 36.07 28.60
N LEU A 566 4.89 35.02 27.82
CA LEU A 566 6.04 34.90 26.94
C LEU A 566 5.58 35.21 25.51
N VAL A 567 5.88 36.42 25.04
CA VAL A 567 5.47 36.89 23.72
C VAL A 567 6.65 36.77 22.76
N TYR A 568 6.42 36.08 21.64
CA TYR A 568 7.41 35.93 20.58
C TYR A 568 7.24 37.04 19.54
N GLU A 569 8.32 37.74 19.22
CA GLU A 569 8.38 38.86 18.26
C GLU A 569 7.84 38.50 16.86
N ALA A 570 7.95 37.23 16.46
CA ALA A 570 7.39 36.69 15.22
C ALA A 570 5.87 36.84 15.08
N HIS A 571 5.13 36.98 16.19
CA HIS A 571 3.67 37.20 16.16
C HIS A 571 3.28 38.68 16.02
N LEU A 572 4.19 39.61 16.33
CA LEU A 572 3.97 41.06 16.15
C LEU A 572 4.19 41.47 14.68
N LEU A 573 5.25 40.96 14.06
CA LEU A 573 5.61 41.26 12.65
C LEU A 573 4.57 40.75 11.64
N LEU A 574 3.88 39.64 11.93
CA LEU A 574 2.81 39.10 11.08
C LEU A 574 1.56 40.02 11.01
N SER A 575 1.47 41.01 11.91
CA SER A 575 0.41 42.02 11.93
C SER A 575 0.78 43.33 11.23
N GLU A 576 2.07 43.63 11.06
CA GLU A 576 2.55 44.83 10.34
C GLU A 576 2.15 44.81 8.85
N ASP A 577 2.15 43.64 8.22
CA ASP A 577 1.75 43.47 6.82
C ASP A 577 0.26 43.74 6.54
N ARG A 578 -0.57 43.93 7.57
CA ARG A 578 -2.02 44.23 7.42
C ARG A 578 -2.39 45.70 7.63
N LEU A 579 -1.42 46.58 7.85
CA LEU A 579 -1.68 48.01 8.03
C LEU A 579 -1.80 48.73 6.68
N SER A 580 -2.87 49.53 6.52
CA SER A 580 -3.08 50.36 5.33
C SER A 580 -2.04 51.49 5.21
N ASP A 581 -1.76 51.94 3.99
CA ASP A 581 -0.69 52.90 3.65
C ASP A 581 -0.71 54.23 4.43
N ALA A 582 -1.87 54.64 4.96
CA ALA A 582 -1.99 55.83 5.81
C ALA A 582 -1.31 55.67 7.17
N ASN A 583 -1.31 54.45 7.73
CA ASN A 583 -0.64 54.14 9.00
C ASN A 583 0.86 53.86 8.82
N ARG A 584 1.26 53.43 7.61
CA ARG A 584 2.66 53.19 7.24
C ARG A 584 3.45 54.52 7.18
N ARG A 585 2.84 55.59 6.67
CA ARG A 585 3.45 56.95 6.65
C ARG A 585 3.71 57.54 8.04
N LYS A 586 2.78 57.37 8.99
CA LYS A 586 2.97 57.80 10.39
C LYS A 586 4.11 57.07 11.11
N LEU A 587 4.45 55.84 10.68
CA LEU A 587 5.56 55.07 11.24
C LEU A 587 6.92 55.53 10.68
N VAL A 588 6.98 55.96 9.41
CA VAL A 588 8.19 56.52 8.79
C VAL A 588 8.53 57.89 9.41
N ASP A 589 7.52 58.72 9.69
CA ASP A 589 7.72 60.00 10.40
C ASP A 589 8.25 59.82 11.85
N LEU A 590 7.91 58.69 12.50
CA LEU A 590 8.43 58.33 13.83
C LEU A 590 9.88 57.86 13.78
N HIS A 591 10.30 57.18 12.71
CA HIS A 591 11.67 56.70 12.55
C HIS A 591 12.66 57.86 12.30
N HIS A 592 12.21 58.93 11.62
CA HIS A 592 13.00 60.15 11.45
C HIS A 592 13.12 61.00 12.73
N LEU A 593 12.18 60.87 13.68
CA LEU A 593 12.28 61.52 15.01
C LEU A 593 13.23 60.78 15.97
N GLU A 594 13.48 59.50 15.76
CA GLU A 594 14.39 58.69 16.59
C GLU A 594 15.87 58.90 16.19
N GLU A 595 16.17 59.15 14.90
CA GLU A 595 17.53 59.51 14.46
C GLU A 595 17.95 60.94 14.90
N ALA A 596 17.00 61.86 15.05
CA ALA A 596 17.30 63.22 15.53
C ALA A 596 17.72 63.26 17.02
N ASN A 597 17.26 62.31 17.83
CA ASN A 597 17.52 62.27 19.28
C ASN A 597 18.80 61.52 19.69
N ILE A 598 19.53 60.92 18.74
CA ILE A 598 20.81 60.22 19.01
C ILE A 598 22.03 61.17 18.85
N SER A 599 21.83 62.40 18.39
CA SER A 599 22.91 63.39 18.19
C SER A 599 23.18 64.35 19.37
N LEU A 600 22.54 64.15 20.53
CA LEU A 600 22.65 65.05 21.70
C LEU A 600 23.07 64.38 23.01
N ILE A 601 23.79 63.25 22.95
CA ILE A 601 24.51 62.71 24.11
C ILE A 601 25.94 62.35 23.67
N SER A 602 26.83 63.35 23.75
CA SER A 602 28.29 63.18 23.94
C SER A 602 28.67 63.67 25.32
#